data_AF-A0A495QFU6-F1
#
_entry.id   AF-A0A495QFU6-F1
#
_cell.length_a   1.000
_cell.length_b   1.000
_cell.length_c   1.000
_cell.angle_alpha   90.00
_cell.angle_beta   90.00
_cell.angle_gamma   90.00
#
_symmetry.space_group_name_H-M   'P 1'
#
loop_
_entity.id
_entity.type
_entity.pdbx_description
1 polymer ?
#
loop_
_entity_poly.entity_id
_entity_poly.type
_entity_poly.pdbx_seq_one_letter_code
_entity_poly.pdbx_strand_id
1 'polypeptide(L)'
;MTASDRMPDRTATGGHMLVEHRVVFSIGSNLGDRLDNIQEAVDALFDAPGLNFVAFSPVYETAPYAPPGETIPEQGDFLNIVLIADTRLPPENLLERVLNIENSLRRERRVRWGPRTLDIDIVAFGDISSDDPDLTLPHPRAHERAFVLVPWADIEPDVLLAGHGRVGDLAQAKQAEGGPSAVRRREDLALQQPA
;
A
#
# COMPACT_ATOMS: atom_id res chain seq x y z
N MET A 1 -50.03 -31.60 -7.67
CA MET A 1 -49.77 -30.14 -7.77
C MET A 1 -49.96 -29.61 -6.36
N THR A 2 -48.93 -29.20 -5.62
CA THR A 2 -47.98 -28.14 -5.92
C THR A 2 -46.59 -28.39 -5.31
N ALA A 3 -45.63 -27.66 -5.84
CA ALA A 3 -44.19 -27.87 -5.82
C ALA A 3 -43.51 -27.85 -4.44
N SER A 4 -42.51 -28.74 -4.34
CA SER A 4 -41.45 -28.75 -3.34
C SER A 4 -40.62 -27.48 -3.43
N ASP A 5 -40.42 -26.84 -2.28
CA ASP A 5 -39.54 -25.72 -2.05
C ASP A 5 -38.08 -26.15 -2.31
N ARG A 6 -37.46 -25.61 -3.36
CA ARG A 6 -36.03 -25.76 -3.65
C ARG A 6 -35.35 -24.47 -3.18
N MET A 7 -34.63 -24.55 -2.08
CA MET A 7 -33.59 -23.57 -1.78
C MET A 7 -32.58 -23.55 -2.93
N PRO A 8 -32.20 -22.37 -3.46
CA PRO A 8 -31.10 -22.29 -4.40
C PRO A 8 -29.79 -22.51 -3.64
N ASP A 9 -29.04 -23.50 -4.14
CA ASP A 9 -27.65 -23.77 -3.81
C ASP A 9 -26.81 -22.48 -3.94
N ARG A 10 -26.20 -22.04 -2.83
CA ARG A 10 -25.25 -20.92 -2.82
C ARG A 10 -23.85 -21.47 -3.11
N THR A 11 -23.63 -21.91 -4.34
CA THR A 11 -22.30 -22.15 -4.89
C THR A 11 -21.93 -20.99 -5.81
N ALA A 12 -21.36 -19.93 -5.23
CA ALA A 12 -20.60 -18.93 -5.97
C ALA A 12 -19.11 -19.15 -5.70
N THR A 13 -18.58 -20.26 -6.21
CA THR A 13 -17.14 -20.47 -6.35
C THR A 13 -16.72 -19.76 -7.63
N GLY A 14 -16.48 -18.45 -7.54
CA GLY A 14 -15.74 -17.70 -8.55
C GLY A 14 -14.28 -18.12 -8.47
N GLY A 15 -13.91 -19.17 -9.21
CA GLY A 15 -12.52 -19.60 -9.32
C GLY A 15 -11.69 -18.51 -9.99
N HIS A 16 -11.05 -17.67 -9.18
CA HIS A 16 -9.85 -16.98 -9.62
C HIS A 16 -8.86 -18.09 -9.99
N MET A 17 -8.61 -18.29 -11.29
CA MET A 17 -7.43 -19.04 -11.71
C MET A 17 -6.24 -18.46 -10.94
N LEU A 18 -5.36 -19.32 -10.42
CA LEU A 18 -4.15 -18.97 -9.67
C LEU A 18 -3.14 -18.24 -10.58
N VAL A 19 -3.54 -17.10 -11.12
CA VAL A 19 -2.69 -16.18 -11.88
C VAL A 19 -1.85 -15.44 -10.86
N GLU A 20 -0.56 -15.33 -11.15
CA GLU A 20 0.34 -14.52 -10.34
C GLU A 20 0.11 -13.05 -10.67
N HIS A 21 -0.07 -12.24 -9.63
CA HIS A 21 -0.33 -10.83 -9.72
C HIS A 21 0.81 -10.05 -9.07
N ARG A 22 1.24 -8.99 -9.75
CA ARG A 22 2.14 -7.98 -9.20
C ARG A 22 1.38 -7.09 -8.23
N VAL A 23 1.72 -7.11 -6.95
CA VAL A 23 1.14 -6.21 -5.94
C VAL A 23 2.13 -5.12 -5.56
N VAL A 24 1.60 -3.93 -5.37
CA VAL A 24 2.34 -2.74 -4.94
C VAL A 24 1.79 -2.28 -3.60
N PHE A 25 2.65 -2.22 -2.59
CA PHE A 25 2.32 -1.68 -1.27
C PHE A 25 3.01 -0.34 -1.07
N SER A 26 2.33 0.58 -0.40
CA SER A 26 2.93 1.78 0.19
C SER A 26 2.97 1.58 1.70
N ILE A 27 4.16 1.64 2.29
CA ILE A 27 4.35 1.43 3.74
C ILE A 27 4.93 2.70 4.35
N GLY A 28 4.32 3.19 5.43
CA GLY A 28 4.74 4.42 6.09
C GLY A 28 4.70 4.36 7.62
N SER A 29 5.59 5.11 8.27
CA SER A 29 5.69 5.22 9.73
C SER A 29 6.18 6.60 10.17
N ASN A 30 5.53 7.21 11.18
CA ASN A 30 5.99 8.48 11.76
C ASN A 30 6.12 8.48 13.30
N LEU A 31 5.89 7.35 13.97
CA LEU A 31 6.03 7.22 15.42
C LEU A 31 7.09 6.20 15.82
N GLY A 32 7.80 6.48 16.92
CA GLY A 32 8.76 5.55 17.50
C GLY A 32 9.98 5.34 16.59
N ASP A 33 10.47 4.11 16.54
CA ASP A 33 11.54 3.75 15.62
C ASP A 33 10.96 3.50 14.22
N ARG A 34 10.94 4.57 13.41
CA ARG A 34 10.22 4.59 12.14
C ARG A 34 10.76 3.57 11.14
N LEU A 35 12.08 3.37 11.10
CA LEU A 35 12.70 2.43 10.18
C LEU A 35 12.46 0.99 10.63
N ASP A 36 12.64 0.71 11.93
CA ASP A 36 12.40 -0.61 12.49
C ASP A 36 10.93 -1.03 12.32
N ASN A 37 9.96 -0.13 12.53
CA ASN A 37 8.55 -0.44 12.28
C ASN A 37 8.29 -0.84 10.81
N ILE A 38 8.97 -0.20 9.86
CA ILE A 38 8.85 -0.54 8.43
C ILE A 38 9.52 -1.89 8.16
N GLN A 39 10.69 -2.16 8.75
CA GLN A 39 11.37 -3.45 8.60
C GLN A 39 10.52 -4.59 9.18
N GLU A 40 9.97 -4.43 10.40
CA GLU A 40 9.09 -5.42 11.03
C GLU A 40 7.84 -5.67 10.17
N ALA A 41 7.28 -4.64 9.54
CA ALA A 41 6.15 -4.77 8.63
C ALA A 41 6.51 -5.57 7.36
N VAL A 42 7.69 -5.31 6.78
CA VAL A 42 8.21 -6.06 5.63
C VAL A 42 8.40 -7.52 6.04
N ASP A 43 9.10 -7.79 7.14
CA ASP A 43 9.35 -9.16 7.61
C ASP A 43 8.04 -9.91 7.88
N ALA A 44 7.06 -9.27 8.53
CA ALA A 44 5.76 -9.86 8.81
C ALA A 44 4.91 -10.15 7.56
N LEU A 45 5.06 -9.37 6.48
CA LEU A 45 4.39 -9.65 5.20
C LEU A 45 4.88 -10.99 4.62
N PHE A 46 6.17 -11.27 4.72
CA PHE A 46 6.83 -12.45 4.13
C PHE A 46 6.95 -13.65 5.09
N ASP A 47 6.64 -13.50 6.38
CA ASP A 47 6.62 -14.61 7.35
C ASP A 47 5.54 -15.68 7.04
N ALA A 48 4.55 -15.34 6.20
CA ALA A 48 3.53 -16.27 5.72
C ALA A 48 3.62 -16.51 4.20
N PRO A 49 3.39 -17.74 3.71
CA PRO A 49 3.40 -18.05 2.28
C PRO A 49 2.42 -17.20 1.47
N GLY A 50 2.71 -17.03 0.18
CA GLY A 50 1.80 -16.38 -0.78
C GLY A 50 2.26 -15.02 -1.30
N LEU A 51 3.39 -14.49 -0.80
CA LEU A 51 4.10 -13.36 -1.39
C LEU A 51 5.51 -13.79 -1.78
N ASN A 52 5.93 -13.40 -2.98
CA ASN A 52 7.30 -13.53 -3.45
C ASN A 52 7.89 -12.12 -3.57
N PHE A 53 8.98 -11.84 -2.85
CA PHE A 53 9.61 -10.54 -2.87
C PHE A 53 10.15 -10.20 -4.26
N VAL A 54 9.92 -8.97 -4.73
CA VAL A 54 10.50 -8.45 -5.98
C VAL A 54 11.51 -7.35 -5.67
N ALA A 55 11.07 -6.28 -5.02
CA ALA A 55 11.90 -5.12 -4.69
C ALA A 55 11.23 -4.22 -3.66
N PHE A 56 12.01 -3.39 -2.98
CA PHE A 56 11.51 -2.18 -2.32
C PHE A 56 12.27 -0.95 -2.83
N SER A 57 11.68 0.22 -2.68
CA SER A 57 12.30 1.50 -3.01
C SER A 57 13.34 1.90 -1.96
N PRO A 58 14.21 2.89 -2.24
CA PRO A 58 14.88 3.64 -1.18
C PRO A 58 13.90 4.17 -0.13
N VAL A 59 14.42 4.53 1.04
CA VAL A 59 13.61 5.16 2.10
C VAL A 59 13.42 6.65 1.79
N TYR A 60 12.17 7.12 1.87
CA TYR A 60 11.82 8.51 1.66
C TYR A 60 11.23 9.13 2.92
N GLU A 61 11.58 10.37 3.22
CA GLU A 61 11.01 11.16 4.30
C GLU A 61 10.12 12.28 3.74
N THR A 62 8.92 12.42 4.30
CA THR A 62 7.89 13.34 3.81
C THR A 62 7.13 13.95 4.96
N ALA A 63 6.67 15.20 4.80
CA ALA A 63 5.73 15.76 5.76
C ALA A 63 4.40 14.96 5.74
N PRO A 64 3.59 15.05 6.80
CA PRO A 64 2.29 14.36 6.85
C PRO A 64 1.38 14.80 5.71
N TYR A 65 0.67 13.83 5.12
CA TYR A 65 -0.32 14.08 4.07
C TYR A 65 -1.74 14.00 4.62
N ALA A 66 -2.57 14.97 4.24
CA ALA A 66 -4.01 14.83 4.27
C ALA A 66 -4.61 15.32 2.95
N PRO A 67 -5.78 14.78 2.55
CA PRO A 67 -6.51 15.26 1.38
C PRO A 67 -6.83 16.76 1.47
N PRO A 68 -6.99 17.46 0.33
CA PRO A 68 -7.42 18.84 0.31
C PRO A 68 -8.69 19.06 1.15
N GLY A 69 -8.67 20.09 2.00
CA GLY A 69 -9.79 20.43 2.89
C GLY A 69 -9.81 19.70 4.23
N GLU A 70 -8.89 18.75 4.48
CA GLU A 70 -8.73 18.09 5.77
C GLU A 70 -7.69 18.80 6.64
N THR A 71 -7.88 18.78 7.95
CA THR A 71 -6.90 19.34 8.91
C THR A 71 -5.88 18.27 9.29
N ILE A 72 -4.59 18.61 9.22
CA ILE A 72 -3.48 17.76 9.65
C ILE A 72 -3.17 18.06 11.12
N PRO A 73 -3.33 17.10 12.06
CA PRO A 73 -2.85 17.26 13.42
C PRO A 73 -1.32 17.41 13.45
N GLU A 74 -0.81 18.15 14.44
CA GLU A 74 0.64 18.25 14.67
C GLU A 74 1.25 16.86 14.89
N GLN A 75 2.22 16.51 14.04
CA GLN A 75 2.91 15.22 14.05
C GLN A 75 4.22 15.32 13.28
N GLY A 76 5.13 14.36 13.51
CA GLY A 76 6.40 14.30 12.81
C GLY A 76 6.29 13.76 11.38
N ASP A 77 7.39 13.92 10.64
CA ASP A 77 7.55 13.41 9.28
C ASP A 77 7.44 11.88 9.22
N PHE A 78 6.90 11.38 8.12
CA PHE A 78 6.83 9.95 7.81
C PHE A 78 8.11 9.50 7.12
N LEU A 79 8.60 8.32 7.48
CA LEU A 79 9.36 7.49 6.55
C LEU A 79 8.38 6.69 5.71
N ASN A 80 8.65 6.56 4.41
CA ASN A 80 7.83 5.83 3.45
C ASN A 80 8.72 5.00 2.52
N ILE A 81 8.19 3.84 2.12
CA ILE A 81 8.72 3.03 1.02
C ILE A 81 7.57 2.55 0.12
N VAL A 82 7.93 2.12 -1.08
CA VAL A 82 7.10 1.23 -1.89
C VAL A 82 7.73 -0.16 -1.89
N LEU A 83 6.92 -1.18 -1.65
CA LEU A 83 7.28 -2.58 -1.71
C LEU A 83 6.52 -3.25 -2.87
N ILE A 84 7.23 -4.01 -3.68
CA ILE A 84 6.69 -4.77 -4.79
C ILE A 84 6.88 -6.26 -4.52
N ALA A 85 5.80 -7.03 -4.71
CA ALA A 85 5.82 -8.47 -4.58
C ALA A 85 4.95 -9.11 -5.68
N ASP A 86 5.18 -10.40 -5.92
CA ASP A 86 4.25 -11.24 -6.69
C ASP A 86 3.42 -12.09 -5.73
N THR A 87 2.14 -12.28 -6.06
CA THR A 87 1.22 -13.06 -5.23
C THR A 87 0.24 -13.87 -6.06
N ARG A 88 -0.17 -15.02 -5.53
CA ARG A 88 -1.33 -15.79 -6.01
C ARG A 88 -2.49 -15.74 -5.03
N LEU A 89 -2.35 -14.98 -3.94
CA LEU A 89 -3.44 -14.74 -3.00
C LEU A 89 -4.48 -13.85 -3.69
N PRO A 90 -5.76 -14.02 -3.37
CA PRO A 90 -6.75 -13.05 -3.78
C PRO A 90 -6.60 -11.74 -2.96
N PRO A 91 -7.01 -10.58 -3.49
CA PRO A 91 -6.81 -9.28 -2.84
C PRO A 91 -7.34 -9.20 -1.40
N GLU A 92 -8.48 -9.83 -1.11
CA GLU A 92 -9.11 -9.85 0.20
C GLU A 92 -8.26 -10.55 1.27
N ASN A 93 -7.59 -11.65 0.91
CA ASN A 93 -6.69 -12.37 1.83
C ASN A 93 -5.45 -11.52 2.15
N LEU A 94 -4.99 -10.74 1.17
CA LEU A 94 -3.85 -9.87 1.36
C LEU A 94 -4.22 -8.64 2.19
N LEU A 95 -5.42 -8.09 2.01
CA LEU A 95 -5.95 -7.05 2.88
C LEU A 95 -6.07 -7.54 4.33
N GLU A 96 -6.60 -8.73 4.56
CA GLU A 96 -6.69 -9.31 5.91
C GLU A 96 -5.30 -9.42 6.55
N ARG A 97 -4.30 -9.89 5.81
CA ARG A 97 -2.91 -9.95 6.27
C ARG A 97 -2.38 -8.58 6.66
N VAL A 98 -2.56 -7.59 5.79
CA VAL A 98 -2.15 -6.20 6.04
C VAL A 98 -2.79 -5.65 7.31
N LEU A 99 -4.11 -5.81 7.47
CA LEU A 99 -4.84 -5.35 8.65
C LEU A 99 -4.34 -6.03 9.93
N ASN A 100 -4.01 -7.32 9.88
CA ASN A 100 -3.47 -8.06 11.02
C ASN A 100 -2.07 -7.56 11.42
N ILE A 101 -1.20 -7.29 10.44
CA ILE A 101 0.14 -6.73 10.69
C ILE A 101 0.01 -5.35 11.33
N GLU A 102 -0.79 -4.46 10.74
CA GLU A 102 -1.04 -3.15 11.33
C GLU A 102 -1.59 -3.27 12.75
N ASN A 103 -2.54 -4.15 13.01
CA ASN A 103 -3.10 -4.34 14.34
C ASN A 103 -2.08 -4.86 15.36
N SER A 104 -1.14 -5.73 14.95
CA SER A 104 -0.07 -6.20 15.83
C SER A 104 0.98 -5.12 16.13
N LEU A 105 1.23 -4.22 15.17
CA LEU A 105 2.26 -3.16 15.27
C LEU A 105 1.68 -1.81 15.72
N ARG A 106 0.35 -1.69 15.83
CA ARG A 106 -0.34 -0.50 16.33
C ARG A 106 -0.13 -0.33 17.83
N ARG A 107 0.83 0.50 18.21
CA ARG A 107 0.77 1.24 19.48
C ARG A 107 -0.13 2.46 19.28
N GLU A 108 -1.44 2.25 19.43
CA GLU A 108 -2.48 3.29 19.61
C GLU A 108 -2.84 4.20 18.41
N ARG A 109 -3.97 3.94 17.73
CA ARG A 109 -4.57 4.90 16.77
C ARG A 109 -5.58 5.80 17.49
N ARG A 110 -5.21 7.05 17.79
CA ARG A 110 -6.03 7.97 18.61
C ARG A 110 -6.77 9.06 17.81
N VAL A 111 -6.27 9.46 16.62
CA VAL A 111 -6.83 10.59 15.82
C VAL A 111 -6.80 10.28 14.32
N ARG A 112 -7.87 10.64 13.58
CA ARG A 112 -7.91 10.53 12.10
C ARG A 112 -6.84 11.44 11.48
N TRP A 113 -6.09 10.92 10.50
CA TRP A 113 -4.91 11.58 9.93
C TRP A 113 -3.79 11.92 10.92
N GLY A 114 -3.85 11.37 12.14
CA GLY A 114 -2.82 11.58 13.16
C GLY A 114 -1.63 10.64 13.02
N PRO A 115 -0.70 10.73 13.99
CA PRO A 115 0.49 9.89 14.04
C PRO A 115 0.15 8.39 14.07
N ARG A 116 0.99 7.58 13.43
CA ARG A 116 0.84 6.12 13.28
C ARG A 116 2.20 5.46 13.46
N THR A 117 2.21 4.35 14.19
CA THR A 117 3.38 3.47 14.21
C THR A 117 3.61 2.82 12.85
N LEU A 118 2.53 2.50 12.13
CA LEU A 118 2.59 1.87 10.82
C LEU A 118 1.29 2.12 10.05
N ASP A 119 1.43 2.32 8.74
CA ASP A 119 0.35 2.37 7.74
C ASP A 119 0.80 1.54 6.53
N ILE A 120 -0.01 0.59 6.07
CA ILE A 120 0.25 -0.20 4.87
C ILE A 120 -0.98 -0.08 3.95
N ASP A 121 -0.79 0.58 2.80
CA ASP A 121 -1.80 0.67 1.74
C ASP A 121 -1.47 -0.33 0.62
N ILE A 122 -2.46 -1.11 0.17
CA ILE A 122 -2.38 -1.84 -1.12
C ILE A 122 -2.70 -0.84 -2.24
N VAL A 123 -1.70 -0.49 -3.04
CA VAL A 123 -1.79 0.56 -4.06
C VAL A 123 -2.34 0.02 -5.38
N ALA A 124 -1.84 -1.11 -5.84
CA ALA A 124 -2.24 -1.74 -7.09
C ALA A 124 -2.07 -3.26 -7.00
N PHE A 125 -2.84 -4.00 -7.81
CA PHE A 125 -2.88 -5.46 -7.79
C PHE A 125 -3.02 -6.00 -9.22
N GLY A 126 -1.91 -6.07 -9.95
CA GLY A 126 -1.91 -6.38 -11.39
C GLY A 126 -2.92 -5.49 -12.14
N ASP A 127 -3.73 -6.14 -12.98
CA ASP A 127 -4.82 -5.48 -13.71
C ASP A 127 -6.18 -5.52 -12.96
N ILE A 128 -6.19 -5.90 -11.67
CA ILE A 128 -7.42 -5.97 -10.89
C ILE A 128 -7.88 -4.55 -10.55
N SER A 129 -9.14 -4.28 -10.89
CA SER A 129 -9.89 -3.11 -10.42
C SER A 129 -10.99 -3.56 -9.47
N SER A 130 -11.18 -2.80 -8.40
CA SER A 130 -12.19 -3.06 -7.37
C SER A 130 -12.79 -1.74 -6.91
N ASP A 131 -14.11 -1.69 -6.86
CA ASP A 131 -14.88 -0.59 -6.26
C ASP A 131 -15.38 -0.95 -4.86
N ASP A 132 -14.90 -2.07 -4.28
CA ASP A 132 -15.21 -2.45 -2.91
C ASP A 132 -14.74 -1.35 -1.94
N PRO A 133 -15.61 -0.84 -1.05
CA PRO A 133 -15.22 0.19 -0.08
C PRO A 133 -14.14 -0.27 0.91
N ASP A 134 -14.00 -1.58 1.16
CA ASP A 134 -12.96 -2.13 2.03
C ASP A 134 -11.62 -2.25 1.29
N LEU A 135 -11.64 -2.44 -0.04
CA LEU A 135 -10.46 -2.51 -0.90
C LEU A 135 -10.70 -1.94 -2.29
N THR A 136 -10.60 -0.62 -2.42
CA THR A 136 -10.69 0.05 -3.72
C THR A 136 -9.36 -0.04 -4.47
N LEU A 137 -9.36 -0.61 -5.68
CA LEU A 137 -8.16 -0.86 -6.50
C LEU A 137 -8.27 -0.26 -7.92
N PRO A 138 -7.21 0.40 -8.42
CA PRO A 138 -6.04 0.85 -7.65
C PRO A 138 -6.47 1.85 -6.56
N HIS A 139 -5.62 2.06 -5.55
CA HIS A 139 -5.93 2.96 -4.45
C HIS A 139 -6.33 4.34 -5.01
N PRO A 140 -7.52 4.88 -4.65
CA PRO A 140 -8.20 5.94 -5.41
C PRO A 140 -7.41 7.24 -5.48
N ARG A 141 -6.52 7.49 -4.52
CA ARG A 141 -5.66 8.69 -4.45
C ARG A 141 -4.18 8.39 -4.64
N ALA A 142 -3.79 7.22 -5.15
CA ALA A 142 -2.37 6.91 -5.37
C ALA A 142 -1.69 7.94 -6.28
N HIS A 143 -2.41 8.35 -7.34
CA HIS A 143 -1.98 9.36 -8.31
C HIS A 143 -1.79 10.78 -7.73
N GLU A 144 -2.31 11.04 -6.53
CA GLU A 144 -2.20 12.34 -5.85
C GLU A 144 -0.97 12.41 -4.93
N ARG A 145 -0.37 11.26 -4.59
CA ARG A 145 0.57 11.12 -3.47
C ARG A 145 2.00 10.95 -3.97
N ALA A 146 2.81 11.99 -3.81
CA ALA A 146 4.24 11.94 -4.14
C ALA A 146 4.99 10.84 -3.38
N PHE A 147 4.65 10.61 -2.10
CA PHE A 147 5.23 9.57 -1.26
C PHE A 147 4.89 8.13 -1.68
N VAL A 148 3.95 7.97 -2.62
CA VAL A 148 3.67 6.69 -3.30
C VAL A 148 4.36 6.66 -4.65
N LEU A 149 4.17 7.71 -5.46
CA LEU A 149 4.61 7.72 -6.85
C LEU A 149 6.12 7.80 -7.02
N VAL A 150 6.81 8.63 -6.24
CA VAL A 150 8.26 8.80 -6.37
C VAL A 150 9.02 7.53 -5.98
N PRO A 151 8.73 6.88 -4.83
CA PRO A 151 9.40 5.62 -4.52
C PRO A 151 8.99 4.48 -5.47
N TRP A 152 7.78 4.47 -6.01
CA TRP A 152 7.38 3.48 -7.02
C TRP A 152 8.14 3.68 -8.34
N ALA A 153 8.31 4.92 -8.78
CA ALA A 153 9.05 5.26 -10.00
C ALA A 153 10.53 4.89 -9.93
N ASP A 154 11.13 4.79 -8.74
CA ASP A 154 12.51 4.28 -8.57
C ASP A 154 12.63 2.80 -8.93
N ILE A 155 11.54 2.03 -8.85
CA ILE A 155 11.53 0.58 -9.10
C ILE A 155 11.01 0.27 -10.50
N GLU A 156 9.82 0.78 -10.84
CA GLU A 156 9.14 0.50 -12.10
C GLU A 156 8.52 1.80 -12.68
N PRO A 157 9.32 2.69 -13.31
CA PRO A 157 8.81 3.98 -13.79
C PRO A 157 7.85 3.88 -14.98
N ASP A 158 7.96 2.81 -15.77
CA ASP A 158 7.22 2.65 -17.02
C ASP A 158 5.83 2.02 -16.85
N VAL A 159 5.46 1.56 -15.64
CA VAL A 159 4.14 0.92 -15.43
C VAL A 159 3.03 1.94 -15.49
N LEU A 160 1.85 1.50 -15.93
CA LEU A 160 0.65 2.31 -15.95
C LEU A 160 -0.13 2.15 -14.65
N LEU A 161 -0.33 3.26 -13.94
CA LEU A 161 -1.36 3.35 -12.93
C LEU A 161 -2.71 3.52 -13.64
N ALA A 162 -3.59 2.52 -13.49
CA ALA A 162 -4.88 2.48 -14.17
C ALA A 162 -5.66 3.80 -13.96
N GLY A 163 -6.19 4.36 -15.05
CA GLY A 163 -6.92 5.61 -15.07
C GLY A 163 -6.08 6.91 -15.05
N HIS A 164 -4.76 6.84 -14.82
CA HIS A 164 -3.94 8.03 -14.56
C HIS A 164 -2.72 8.16 -15.49
N GLY A 165 -2.08 7.05 -15.87
CA GLY A 165 -0.93 7.06 -16.80
C GLY A 165 0.33 6.44 -16.20
N ARG A 166 1.49 6.75 -16.79
CA ARG A 166 2.78 6.17 -16.36
C ARG A 166 3.19 6.69 -14.98
N VAL A 167 3.65 5.79 -14.11
CA VAL A 167 4.09 6.10 -12.76
C VAL A 167 5.22 7.12 -12.76
N GLY A 168 6.21 7.00 -13.66
CA GLY A 168 7.31 7.96 -13.78
C GLY A 168 6.86 9.37 -14.16
N ASP A 169 5.91 9.50 -15.09
CA ASP A 169 5.35 10.79 -15.52
C ASP A 169 4.59 11.45 -14.35
N LEU A 170 3.79 10.67 -13.62
CA LEU A 170 3.06 11.11 -12.43
C LEU A 170 3.99 11.53 -11.29
N ALA A 171 5.05 10.75 -11.04
CA ALA A 171 6.05 11.03 -10.03
C ALA A 171 6.79 12.35 -10.30
N GLN A 172 7.21 12.58 -11.55
CA GLN A 172 7.86 13.84 -11.94
C GLN A 172 6.93 15.04 -11.74
N ALA A 173 5.66 14.92 -12.16
CA ALA A 173 4.67 15.96 -11.97
C ALA A 173 4.49 16.29 -10.48
N LYS A 174 4.36 15.28 -9.62
CA LYS A 174 4.19 15.48 -8.17
C LYS A 174 5.43 16.00 -7.47
N GLN A 175 6.61 15.56 -7.86
CA GLN A 175 7.86 16.10 -7.30
C GLN A 175 8.05 17.58 -7.69
N ALA A 176 7.60 17.98 -8.87
CA ALA A 176 7.69 19.37 -9.34
C ALA A 176 6.73 20.33 -8.60
N GLU A 177 5.62 19.84 -8.02
CA GLU A 177 4.71 20.64 -7.18
C GLU A 177 5.42 21.15 -5.90
N GLY A 178 6.36 20.37 -5.37
CA GLY A 178 7.16 20.73 -4.19
C GLY A 178 6.33 20.94 -2.92
N GLY A 179 6.83 21.81 -2.03
CA GLY A 179 6.11 22.20 -0.80
C GLY A 179 5.96 21.04 0.21
N PRO A 180 4.85 21.02 0.99
CA PRO A 180 4.60 19.98 1.99
C PRO A 180 4.54 18.55 1.44
N SER A 181 4.28 18.40 0.13
CA SER A 181 4.22 17.10 -0.54
C SER A 181 5.57 16.65 -1.09
N ALA A 182 6.62 17.46 -0.96
CA ALA A 182 7.96 17.11 -1.43
C ALA A 182 8.48 15.87 -0.69
N VAL A 183 9.04 14.93 -1.45
CA VAL A 183 9.69 13.76 -0.86
C VAL A 183 11.20 13.92 -0.88
N ARG A 184 11.85 13.53 0.22
CA ARG A 184 13.31 13.54 0.37
C ARG A 184 13.82 12.13 0.55
N ARG A 185 14.68 11.66 -0.35
CA ARG A 185 15.38 10.39 -0.19
C ARG A 185 16.33 10.44 1.01
N ARG A 186 16.33 9.38 1.82
CA ARG A 186 17.20 9.19 2.99
C ARG A 186 18.31 8.21 2.64
N GLU A 187 19.42 8.73 2.11
CA GLU A 187 20.60 7.93 1.73
C GLU A 187 21.31 7.26 2.92
N ASP A 188 21.01 7.73 4.14
CA ASP A 188 21.54 7.19 5.39
C ASP A 188 20.73 6.02 5.96
N LEU A 189 19.59 5.69 5.35
CA LEU A 189 18.70 4.61 5.80
C LEU A 189 18.56 3.54 4.72
N ALA A 190 18.55 2.28 5.12
CA ALA A 190 18.36 1.15 4.25
C ALA A 190 17.60 0.03 4.97
N LEU A 191 16.73 -0.65 4.23
CA LEU A 191 16.06 -1.87 4.69
C LEU A 191 16.87 -3.10 4.31
N GLN A 192 16.63 -4.19 5.03
CA GLN A 192 17.11 -5.52 4.67
C GLN A 192 16.03 -6.24 3.88
N GLN A 193 16.45 -7.03 2.89
CA GLN A 193 15.52 -7.91 2.18
C GLN A 193 14.94 -8.94 3.16
N PRO A 194 13.65 -9.28 3.04
CA PRO A 194 13.05 -10.34 3.82
C PRO A 194 13.72 -11.69 3.50
N ALA A 195 13.78 -12.57 4.51
CA ALA A 195 14.44 -13.87 4.44
C ALA A 195 13.73 -14.88 3.52
#